data_AF-A0AAW0JHA0-F1
#
_entry.id   AF-A0AAW0JHA0-F1
#
_cell.length_a   1.000
_cell.length_b   1.000
_cell.length_c   1.000
_cell.angle_alpha   90.00
_cell.angle_beta   90.00
_cell.angle_gamma   90.00
#
_symmetry.space_group_name_H-M   'P 1'
#
loop_
_entity.id
_entity.type
_entity.pdbx_description
1 polymer ?
#
loop_
_entity_poly.entity_id
_entity_poly.type
_entity_poly.pdbx_seq_one_letter_code
_entity_poly.pdbx_strand_id
1 'polypeptide(L)'
;MNLKEQRRVEIRKELDKLETSDMATLLRGLGIEVGGDSDPLPHEVMQTAYKQAVLKFHLDRASKIDIRQQVEVEEKFKLISSAKRNF
;
A
#
# COMPACT_ATOMS: atom_id res chain seq x y z
N MET A 1 1.79 0.25 27.19
CA MET A 1 1.84 0.03 25.73
C MET A 1 1.02 1.11 25.05
N ASN A 2 1.54 1.69 23.96
CA ASN A 2 0.82 2.71 23.17
C ASN A 2 -0.07 2.01 22.14
N LEU A 3 -1.37 2.28 22.13
CA LEU A 3 -2.34 1.70 21.18
C LEU A 3 -1.93 1.96 19.72
N LYS A 4 -1.30 3.11 19.43
CA LYS A 4 -0.78 3.43 18.10
C LYS A 4 0.34 2.48 17.68
N GLU A 5 1.19 2.09 18.62
CA GLU A 5 2.30 1.16 18.37
C GLU A 5 1.80 -0.29 18.22
N GLN A 6 0.82 -0.70 19.03
CA GLN A 6 0.18 -2.01 18.86
C GLN A 6 -0.45 -2.16 17.48
N ARG A 7 -1.21 -1.15 17.02
CA ARG A 7 -1.78 -1.14 15.67
C ARG A 7 -0.68 -1.16 14.60
N ARG A 8 0.41 -0.42 14.80
CA ARG A 8 1.54 -0.40 13.86
C ARG A 8 2.17 -1.77 13.69
N VAL A 9 2.36 -2.53 14.78
CA VAL A 9 2.89 -3.89 14.72
C VAL A 9 1.93 -4.84 14.00
N GLU A 10 0.63 -4.77 14.30
CA GLU A 10 -0.40 -5.58 13.62
C GLU A 10 -0.42 -5.32 12.11
N ILE A 11 -0.48 -4.05 11.72
CA ILE A 11 -0.56 -3.63 10.31
C ILE A 11 0.72 -4.00 9.57
N ARG A 12 1.91 -3.80 10.17
CA ARG A 12 3.17 -4.25 9.57
C ARG A 12 3.19 -5.75 9.35
N LYS A 13 2.73 -6.54 10.31
CA LYS A 13 2.69 -8.00 10.17
C LYS A 13 1.75 -8.45 9.05
N GLU A 14 0.68 -7.70 8.77
CA GLU A 14 -0.16 -7.93 7.59
C GLU A 14 0.52 -7.51 6.30
N LEU A 15 1.21 -6.36 6.31
CA LEU A 15 1.92 -5.82 5.16
C LEU A 15 3.17 -6.64 4.79
N ASP A 16 3.89 -7.21 5.75
CA ASP A 16 5.01 -8.13 5.51
C ASP A 16 4.57 -9.37 4.73
N LYS A 17 3.33 -9.82 4.90
CA LYS A 17 2.77 -10.93 4.09
C LYS A 17 2.48 -10.51 2.66
N LEU A 18 2.31 -9.21 2.42
CA LEU A 18 2.06 -8.59 1.12
C LEU A 18 3.34 -8.04 0.48
N GLU A 19 4.43 -7.96 1.24
CA GLU A 19 5.75 -7.57 0.76
C GLU A 19 6.25 -8.65 -0.19
N THR A 20 5.88 -8.47 -1.46
CA THR A 20 6.24 -9.33 -2.58
C THR A 20 7.19 -8.56 -3.48
N SER A 21 8.03 -9.27 -4.22
CA SER A 21 8.96 -8.63 -5.17
C SER A 21 8.25 -7.98 -6.36
N ASP A 22 6.95 -8.23 -6.54
CA ASP A 22 6.19 -7.74 -7.69
C ASP A 22 5.18 -6.64 -7.32
N MET A 23 5.29 -5.49 -7.99
CA MET A 23 4.48 -4.31 -7.75
C MET A 23 3.01 -4.55 -8.09
N ALA A 24 2.72 -5.34 -9.14
CA ALA A 24 1.35 -5.62 -9.53
C ALA A 24 0.66 -6.47 -8.46
N THR A 25 1.34 -7.48 -7.93
CA THR A 25 0.86 -8.31 -6.82
C THR A 25 0.63 -7.49 -5.55
N LEU A 26 1.57 -6.61 -5.19
CA LEU A 26 1.42 -5.70 -4.06
C LEU A 26 0.16 -4.81 -4.19
N LEU A 27 -0.01 -4.17 -5.34
CA LEU A 27 -1.14 -3.27 -5.60
C LEU A 27 -2.49 -4.01 -5.54
N ARG A 28 -2.58 -5.22 -6.12
CA ARG A 28 -3.76 -6.08 -6.00
C ARG A 28 -4.05 -6.44 -4.55
N GLY A 29 -3.03 -6.80 -3.77
CA GLY A 29 -3.14 -7.10 -2.34
C GLY A 29 -3.63 -5.91 -1.49
N LEU A 30 -3.35 -4.68 -1.93
CA LEU A 30 -3.86 -3.46 -1.32
C LEU A 30 -5.27 -3.07 -1.82
N GLY A 31 -5.89 -3.89 -2.67
CA GLY A 31 -7.21 -3.62 -3.24
C GLY A 31 -7.19 -2.49 -4.27
N ILE A 32 -6.10 -2.37 -5.02
CA ILE A 32 -5.99 -1.54 -6.21
C ILE A 32 -6.09 -2.47 -7.42
N GLU A 33 -7.03 -2.17 -8.31
CA GLU A 33 -7.22 -2.95 -9.51
C GLU A 33 -6.10 -2.63 -10.50
N VAL A 34 -5.29 -3.64 -10.82
CA VAL A 34 -4.24 -3.54 -11.83
C VAL A 34 -4.76 -4.31 -13.04
N GLY A 35 -5.24 -3.59 -14.06
CA GLY A 35 -5.85 -4.20 -15.24
C GLY A 35 -4.82 -5.00 -16.05
N GLY A 36 -5.12 -6.27 -16.34
CA GLY A 36 -4.27 -7.15 -17.14
C GLY A 36 -3.83 -8.40 -16.38
N ASP A 37 -4.13 -9.56 -16.95
CA ASP A 37 -3.67 -10.88 -16.45
C ASP A 37 -2.34 -11.30 -17.08
N SER A 38 -1.77 -10.45 -17.92
CA SER A 38 -0.54 -10.70 -18.66
C SER A 38 0.65 -10.02 -17.99
N ASP A 39 1.59 -10.83 -17.50
CA ASP A 39 2.92 -10.37 -17.12
C ASP A 39 3.88 -10.43 -18.34
N PRO A 40 4.68 -9.40 -18.59
CA PRO A 40 4.73 -8.13 -17.86
C PRO A 40 3.60 -7.17 -18.26
N LEU A 41 2.98 -6.52 -17.27
CA LEU A 41 2.00 -5.48 -17.53
C LEU A 41 2.65 -4.27 -18.24
N PRO A 42 1.91 -3.59 -19.13
CA PRO A 42 2.38 -2.34 -19.71
C PRO A 42 2.71 -1.31 -18.62
N HIS A 43 3.87 -0.65 -18.76
CA HIS A 43 4.37 0.32 -17.79
C HIS A 43 3.35 1.40 -17.41
N GLU A 44 2.53 1.85 -18.38
CA GLU A 44 1.49 2.85 -18.18
C GLU A 44 0.35 2.39 -17.25
N VAL A 45 -0.04 1.11 -17.36
CA VAL A 45 -1.08 0.53 -16.52
C VAL A 45 -0.56 0.40 -15.09
N MET A 46 0.68 -0.07 -14.93
CA MET A 46 1.32 -0.17 -13.62
C MET A 46 1.51 1.21 -12.98
N GLN A 47 1.93 2.22 -13.75
CA GLN A 47 2.03 3.60 -13.28
C GLN A 47 0.68 4.18 -12.85
N THR A 48 -0.39 3.87 -13.57
CA THR A 48 -1.73 4.36 -13.26
C THR A 48 -2.23 3.75 -11.95
N ALA A 49 -2.11 2.43 -11.78
CA ALA A 49 -2.47 1.74 -10.55
C ALA A 49 -1.61 2.25 -9.37
N TYR A 50 -0.31 2.46 -9.57
CA TYR A 50 0.55 3.08 -8.55
C TYR A 50 0.05 4.46 -8.13
N LYS A 51 -0.25 5.36 -9.09
CA LYS A 51 -0.76 6.71 -8.79
C LYS A 51 -2.09 6.63 -8.03
N GLN A 52 -2.98 5.72 -8.41
CA GLN A 52 -4.23 5.49 -7.69
C GLN A 52 -3.98 5.02 -6.25
N ALA A 53 -3.03 4.12 -6.04
CA ALA A 53 -2.66 3.65 -4.71
C ALA A 53 -2.13 4.78 -3.83
N VAL A 54 -1.22 5.59 -4.35
CA VAL A 54 -0.66 6.77 -3.66
C VAL A 54 -1.77 7.75 -3.27
N LEU A 55 -2.73 8.00 -4.16
CA LEU A 55 -3.86 8.88 -3.86
C LEU A 55 -4.83 8.26 -2.84
N LYS A 56 -5.10 6.95 -2.93
CA LYS A 56 -5.99 6.23 -2.00
C LYS A 56 -5.43 6.18 -0.59
N PHE A 57 -4.12 5.94 -0.47
CA PHE A 57 -3.41 5.82 0.79
C PHE A 57 -2.62 7.10 1.14
N HIS A 58 -3.10 8.26 0.73
CA HIS A 58 -2.48 9.53 1.12
C HIS A 58 -2.81 9.86 2.59
N LEU A 59 -1.82 10.32 3.35
CA LEU A 59 -1.96 10.68 4.78
C LEU A 59 -3.11 11.67 5.04
N ASP A 60 -3.37 12.57 4.09
CA ASP A 60 -4.46 13.55 4.18
C ASP A 60 -5.87 12.93 4.11
N ARG A 61 -6.00 11.70 3.60
CA ARG A 61 -7.27 10.95 3.56
C ARG A 61 -7.52 10.11 4.81
N ALA A 62 -6.53 9.96 5.68
CA ALA A 62 -6.75 9.26 6.94
C ALA A 62 -7.66 10.09 7.86
N SER A 63 -8.64 9.46 8.49
CA SER A 63 -9.39 10.11 9.56
C SER A 63 -8.43 10.55 10.66
N LYS A 64 -8.44 11.85 10.99
CA LYS A 64 -7.65 12.41 12.09
C LYS A 64 -8.12 11.91 13.47
N ILE A 65 -9.28 11.29 13.52
CA ILE A 65 -9.94 10.81 14.74
C ILE A 65 -9.67 9.31 14.96
N ASP A 66 -9.52 8.54 13.88
CA ASP A 66 -9.26 7.10 13.98
C ASP A 66 -7.76 6.79 13.86
N ILE A 67 -7.14 6.50 15.01
CA ILE A 67 -5.73 6.13 15.12
C ILE A 67 -5.40 4.89 14.30
N ARG A 68 -6.32 3.91 14.20
CA ARG A 68 -6.09 2.70 13.40
C ARG A 68 -6.01 3.08 11.92
N GLN A 69 -6.99 3.82 11.42
CA GLN A 69 -7.01 4.26 10.03
C GLN A 69 -5.80 5.13 9.69
N GLN A 70 -5.37 5.99 10.61
CA GLN A 70 -4.14 6.77 10.47
C GLN A 70 -2.91 5.88 10.28
N VAL A 71 -2.73 4.89 11.15
CA VAL A 71 -1.57 3.98 11.06
C VAL A 71 -1.66 3.09 9.81
N GLU A 72 -2.85 2.65 9.41
CA GLU A 72 -3.03 1.85 8.20
C GLU A 72 -2.61 2.62 6.94
N VAL A 73 -3.04 3.87 6.83
CA VAL A 73 -2.67 4.74 5.71
C VAL A 73 -1.17 5.05 5.73
N GLU A 74 -0.59 5.36 6.91
CA GLU A 74 0.85 5.60 7.07
C GLU A 74 1.69 4.41 6.58
N GLU A 75 1.38 3.19 7.02
CA GLU A 75 2.21 2.02 6.72
C GLU A 75 1.99 1.53 5.28
N LYS A 76 0.75 1.58 4.75
CA LYS A 76 0.49 1.25 3.33
C LYS A 76 1.19 2.21 2.38
N PHE A 77 1.20 3.52 2.69
CA PHE A 77 1.91 4.52 1.90
C PHE A 77 3.42 4.25 1.85
N LYS A 78 4.02 3.91 3.00
CA LYS A 78 5.44 3.55 3.07
C LYS A 78 5.76 2.32 2.22
N LEU A 79 4.93 1.28 2.29
CA LEU A 79 5.11 0.06 1.51
C LEU A 79 5.07 0.34 0.00
N ILE A 80 4.05 1.07 -0.47
CA ILE A 80 3.92 1.47 -1.89
C ILE A 80 5.14 2.30 -2.34
N SER A 81 5.58 3.24 -1.51
CA SER A 81 6.73 4.11 -1.82
C SER A 81 8.05 3.33 -1.84
N SER A 82 8.21 2.34 -0.96
CA SER A 82 9.36 1.43 -0.92
C SER A 82 9.38 0.52 -2.15
N ALA A 83 8.24 -0.06 -2.52
CA ALA A 83 8.13 -0.93 -3.69
C ALA A 83 8.49 -0.19 -4.99
N LYS A 84 8.08 1.07 -5.15
CA LYS A 84 8.52 1.93 -6.27
C LYS A 84 10.04 2.12 -6.30
N ARG A 85 10.74 2.09 -5.17
CA ARG A 85 12.21 2.23 -5.14
C ARG A 85 12.93 0.97 -5.64
N ASN A 86 12.28 -0.18 -5.52
CA ASN A 86 12.82 -1.48 -5.92
C ASN A 86 12.42 -1.88 -7.36
N PHE A 87 11.66 -1.03 -8.04
CA PHE A 87 11.20 -1.16 -9.43
C PHE A 87 11.78 -0.05 -10.31
#